data_AF-E7F6I2-F1
#
_entry.id   AF-E7F6I2-F1
#
_cell.length_a   1.000
_cell.length_b   1.000
_cell.length_c   1.000
_cell.angle_alpha   90.00
_cell.angle_beta   90.00
_cell.angle_gamma   90.00
#
_symmetry.space_group_name_H-M   'P 1'
#
loop_
_entity.id
_entity.type
_entity.pdbx_description
1 polymer ?
#
loop_
_entity_poly.entity_id
_entity_poly.type
_entity_poly.pdbx_seq_one_letter_code
_entity_poly.pdbx_strand_id
1 'polypeptide(L)'
;MKTYFNMLLFLILGLVQMDRAHSQDPQWPLHTICNSNKLTVTYRSCDPLQDVGVSFLPCPNKLTDPTTVRIAFILRQSITEFYSSIKLFLNGLHVWGVDEPLCLPQFPRFTFCGSRRGEMITFEMLIKSKVDLPLKGDFNLMVHGINQDGFQIACVNATLSFW
;
A
#
# COMPACT_ATOMS: atom_id res chain seq x y z
N MET A 1 22.06 6.39 -52.31
CA MET A 1 22.10 7.43 -51.25
C MET A 1 20.72 7.76 -50.66
N LYS A 2 19.65 7.90 -51.47
CA LYS A 2 18.27 8.17 -50.97
C LYS A 2 17.68 7.10 -50.03
N THR A 3 18.01 5.83 -50.24
CA THR A 3 17.48 4.69 -49.47
C THR A 3 18.00 4.64 -48.02
N TYR A 4 19.27 5.00 -47.81
CA TYR A 4 19.89 5.05 -46.47
C TYR A 4 19.32 6.18 -45.61
N PHE A 5 18.97 7.31 -46.24
CA PHE A 5 18.36 8.45 -45.54
C PHE A 5 16.97 8.10 -44.99
N ASN A 6 16.15 7.40 -45.77
CA ASN A 6 14.83 6.94 -45.31
C ASN A 6 14.95 5.93 -44.16
N MET A 7 15.88 4.98 -44.24
CA MET A 7 16.09 3.99 -43.17
C MET A 7 16.54 4.63 -41.86
N LEU A 8 17.44 5.63 -41.92
CA LEU A 8 17.87 6.38 -40.75
C LEU A 8 16.72 7.20 -40.15
N LEU A 9 15.88 7.80 -40.99
CA LEU A 9 14.71 8.55 -40.56
C LEU A 9 13.69 7.65 -39.84
N PHE A 10 13.44 6.43 -40.33
CA PHE A 10 12.58 5.46 -39.65
C PHE A 10 13.15 5.01 -38.30
N LEU A 11 14.47 4.82 -38.20
CA LEU A 11 15.12 4.47 -36.92
C LEU A 11 15.01 5.60 -35.90
N ILE A 12 15.24 6.85 -36.33
CA ILE A 12 15.11 8.02 -35.45
C ILE A 12 13.66 8.21 -35.02
N LEU A 13 12.69 8.07 -35.93
CA LEU A 13 11.26 8.10 -35.58
C LEU A 13 10.87 6.96 -34.64
N GLY A 14 11.43 5.76 -34.81
CA GLY A 14 11.22 4.63 -33.89
C GLY A 14 11.74 4.93 -32.49
N LEU A 15 12.95 5.47 -32.36
CA LEU A 15 13.53 5.86 -31.08
C LEU A 15 12.74 7.00 -30.40
N VAL A 16 12.34 8.03 -31.16
CA VAL A 16 11.53 9.15 -30.65
C VAL A 16 10.11 8.72 -30.24
N GLN A 17 9.56 7.67 -30.86
CA GLN A 17 8.27 7.10 -30.46
C GLN A 17 8.36 6.23 -29.21
N MET A 18 9.48 5.55 -28.95
CA MET A 18 9.68 4.80 -27.71
C MET A 18 9.79 5.72 -26.48
N ASP A 19 10.44 6.89 -26.60
CA ASP A 19 10.51 7.88 -25.50
C ASP A 19 9.15 8.54 -25.20
N ARG A 20 8.22 8.54 -26.16
CA ARG A 20 6.86 9.09 -25.98
C ARG A 20 5.85 8.07 -25.48
N ALA A 21 6.18 6.78 -25.51
CA ALA A 21 5.42 5.73 -24.82
C ALA A 21 5.74 5.74 -23.31
N HIS A 22 5.41 6.87 -22.69
CA HIS A 22 5.02 6.96 -21.30
C HIS A 22 6.10 6.67 -20.24
N SER A 23 6.85 7.72 -19.93
CA SER A 23 7.38 8.01 -18.60
C SER A 23 6.28 8.22 -17.54
N GLN A 24 5.26 7.36 -17.47
CA GLN A 24 4.50 7.23 -16.22
C GLN A 24 5.41 6.42 -15.30
N ASP A 25 5.79 7.00 -14.17
CA ASP A 25 6.33 6.23 -13.06
C ASP A 25 5.50 4.95 -12.93
N PRO A 26 6.12 3.75 -12.86
CA PRO A 26 5.38 2.51 -12.73
C PRO A 26 4.60 2.54 -11.42
N GLN A 27 3.35 2.98 -11.46
CA GLN A 27 2.46 3.01 -10.33
C GLN A 27 1.71 1.69 -10.27
N TRP A 28 1.69 1.08 -9.09
CA TRP A 28 0.84 -0.08 -8.83
C TRP A 28 -0.63 0.27 -9.07
N PRO A 29 -1.43 -0.70 -9.53
CA PRO A 29 -2.83 -0.47 -9.84
C PRO A 29 -3.61 -0.02 -8.59
N LEU A 30 -4.71 0.72 -8.82
CA LEU A 30 -5.66 1.03 -7.76
C LEU A 30 -6.50 -0.22 -7.46
N HIS A 31 -6.45 -0.67 -6.22
CA HIS A 31 -7.25 -1.78 -5.73
C HIS A 31 -8.40 -1.30 -4.88
N THR A 32 -9.50 -2.03 -4.88
CA THR A 32 -10.60 -1.86 -3.93
C THR A 32 -10.46 -2.90 -2.82
N ILE A 33 -10.17 -2.46 -1.60
CA ILE A 33 -10.11 -3.34 -0.41
C ILE A 33 -11.50 -3.89 -0.12
N CYS A 34 -12.50 -2.99 -0.12
CA CYS A 34 -13.90 -3.34 -0.01
C CYS A 34 -14.81 -2.18 -0.43
N ASN A 35 -16.06 -2.49 -0.73
CA ASN A 35 -17.08 -1.51 -1.10
C ASN A 35 -18.44 -1.90 -0.49
N SER A 36 -19.00 -1.02 0.35
CA SER A 36 -20.32 -1.15 0.96
C SER A 36 -21.19 0.07 0.64
N ASN A 37 -22.43 0.09 1.12
CA ASN A 37 -23.34 1.22 0.92
C ASN A 37 -22.90 2.50 1.66
N LYS A 38 -21.97 2.37 2.61
CA LYS A 38 -21.57 3.44 3.54
C LYS A 38 -20.07 3.71 3.56
N LEU A 39 -19.26 2.77 3.11
CA LEU A 39 -17.81 2.88 3.10
C LEU A 39 -17.25 2.25 1.82
N THR A 40 -16.41 3.00 1.13
CA THR A 40 -15.53 2.46 0.09
C THR A 40 -14.09 2.65 0.52
N VAL A 41 -13.28 1.59 0.44
CA VAL A 41 -11.86 1.66 0.74
C VAL A 41 -11.07 1.21 -0.47
N THR A 42 -10.21 2.08 -0.97
CA THR A 42 -9.30 1.80 -2.10
C THR A 42 -7.86 2.04 -1.69
N TYR A 43 -6.89 1.40 -2.36
CA TYR A 43 -5.47 1.66 -2.11
C TYR A 43 -4.58 1.48 -3.33
N ARG A 44 -3.40 2.08 -3.26
CA ARG A 44 -2.25 1.77 -4.11
C ARG A 44 -1.03 1.49 -3.24
N SER A 45 -0.23 0.51 -3.63
CA SER A 45 1.12 0.38 -3.07
C SER A 45 1.95 1.60 -3.46
N CYS A 46 2.66 2.16 -2.48
CA CYS A 46 3.69 3.17 -2.67
C CYS A 46 5.10 2.58 -2.60
N ASP A 47 5.23 1.25 -2.54
CA ASP A 47 6.51 0.57 -2.62
C ASP A 47 6.96 0.45 -4.07
N PRO A 48 8.10 1.03 -4.48
CA PRO A 48 8.56 0.94 -5.87
C PRO A 48 8.88 -0.50 -6.32
N LEU A 49 9.04 -1.45 -5.40
CA LEU A 49 9.50 -2.81 -5.71
C LEU A 49 8.38 -3.83 -5.84
N GLN A 50 7.23 -3.63 -5.19
CA GLN A 50 6.15 -4.62 -5.17
C GLN A 50 4.79 -4.04 -4.78
N ASP A 51 3.75 -4.74 -5.20
CA ASP A 51 2.41 -4.55 -4.68
C ASP A 51 2.18 -5.39 -3.41
N VAL A 52 1.08 -5.11 -2.72
CA VAL A 52 0.60 -5.88 -1.57
C VAL A 52 -0.85 -6.26 -1.78
N GLY A 53 -1.29 -7.40 -1.22
CA GLY A 53 -2.68 -7.80 -1.20
C GLY A 53 -3.34 -7.39 0.12
N VAL A 54 -4.43 -6.63 0.06
CA VAL A 54 -5.21 -6.24 1.25
C VAL A 54 -6.70 -6.43 0.99
N SER A 55 -7.42 -7.03 1.95
CA SER A 55 -8.88 -7.19 1.88
C SER A 55 -9.54 -7.06 3.24
N PHE A 56 -10.77 -6.53 3.26
CA PHE A 56 -11.61 -6.44 4.46
C PHE A 56 -12.82 -7.35 4.29
N LEU A 57 -13.02 -8.26 5.24
CA LEU A 57 -14.14 -9.22 5.21
C LEU A 57 -14.83 -9.31 6.59
N PRO A 58 -16.13 -8.97 6.70
CA PRO A 58 -16.95 -8.27 5.70
C PRO A 58 -16.53 -6.80 5.53
N CYS A 59 -17.00 -6.12 4.48
CA CYS A 59 -16.83 -4.67 4.38
C CYS A 59 -17.73 -3.99 5.42
N PRO A 60 -17.18 -3.22 6.37
CA PRO A 60 -17.99 -2.59 7.41
C PRO A 60 -18.86 -1.47 6.82
N ASN A 61 -20.05 -1.26 7.39
CA ASN A 61 -20.87 -0.09 7.08
C ASN A 61 -20.60 1.07 8.05
N LYS A 62 -20.13 0.74 9.25
CA LYS A 62 -19.70 1.68 10.28
C LYS A 62 -18.33 1.27 10.80
N LEU A 63 -17.52 2.23 11.27
CA LEU A 63 -16.21 1.91 11.87
C LEU A 63 -16.31 1.00 13.11
N THR A 64 -17.46 0.97 13.77
CA THR A 64 -17.75 0.11 14.92
C THR A 64 -18.09 -1.33 14.53
N ASP A 65 -18.42 -1.59 13.25
CA ASP A 65 -18.68 -2.93 12.76
C ASP A 65 -17.35 -3.71 12.72
N PRO A 66 -17.30 -4.92 13.32
CA PRO A 66 -16.09 -5.73 13.26
C PRO A 66 -15.82 -6.18 11.82
N THR A 67 -14.57 -6.03 11.39
CA THR A 67 -14.08 -6.53 10.10
C THR A 67 -12.73 -7.20 10.27
N THR A 68 -12.51 -8.29 9.55
CA THR A 68 -11.20 -8.93 9.47
C THR A 68 -10.42 -8.34 8.31
N VAL A 69 -9.27 -7.75 8.61
CA VAL A 69 -8.30 -7.32 7.61
C VAL A 69 -7.35 -8.47 7.32
N ARG A 70 -7.18 -8.81 6.04
CA ARG A 70 -6.20 -9.79 5.58
C ARG A 70 -5.16 -9.10 4.72
N ILE A 71 -3.90 -9.31 5.04
CA ILE A 71 -2.76 -8.70 4.34
C ILE A 71 -1.83 -9.82 3.89
N ALA A 72 -1.35 -9.74 2.65
CA ALA A 72 -0.37 -10.65 2.09
C ALA A 72 0.65 -9.92 1.21
N PHE A 73 1.95 -10.21 1.38
CA PHE A 73 3.03 -9.64 0.57
C PHE A 73 4.31 -10.48 0.69
N ILE A 74 5.27 -10.26 -0.20
CA ILE A 74 6.57 -10.93 -0.18
C ILE A 74 7.58 -10.05 0.55
N LEU A 75 8.42 -10.64 1.41
CA LEU A 75 9.48 -9.89 2.08
C LEU A 75 10.63 -9.61 1.12
N ARG A 76 10.89 -8.33 0.85
CA ARG A 76 12.08 -7.90 0.08
C ARG A 76 13.33 -7.79 0.93
N GLN A 77 13.16 -7.72 2.25
CA GLN A 77 14.23 -7.76 3.26
C GLN A 77 13.78 -8.57 4.48
N SER A 78 14.73 -9.08 5.24
CA SER A 78 14.45 -9.79 6.49
C SER A 78 13.96 -8.83 7.58
N ILE A 79 13.05 -9.30 8.43
CA ILE A 79 12.36 -8.52 9.48
C ILE A 79 12.59 -9.10 10.88
N THR A 80 13.80 -8.93 11.40
CA THR A 80 14.05 -9.23 12.82
C THR A 80 13.31 -8.24 13.71
N GLU A 81 13.31 -6.97 13.31
CA GLU A 81 12.46 -5.92 13.86
C GLU A 81 11.60 -5.36 12.73
N PHE A 82 10.39 -4.91 13.07
CA PHE A 82 9.45 -4.37 12.11
C PHE A 82 8.62 -3.28 12.76
N TYR A 83 8.69 -2.08 12.20
CA TYR A 83 8.07 -0.87 12.70
C TYR A 83 7.07 -0.38 11.67
N SER A 84 5.85 -0.09 12.10
CA SER A 84 4.78 0.41 11.24
C SER A 84 4.39 1.82 11.66
N SER A 85 4.26 2.71 10.69
CA SER A 85 3.73 4.07 10.84
C SER A 85 2.40 4.15 10.10
N ILE A 86 1.36 4.63 10.78
CA ILE A 86 0.03 4.84 10.21
C ILE A 86 -0.30 6.31 10.36
N LYS A 87 -0.62 6.99 9.27
CA LYS A 87 -0.92 8.41 9.23
C LYS A 87 -2.22 8.67 8.50
N LEU A 88 -3.09 9.48 9.10
CA LEU A 88 -4.36 9.90 8.56
C LEU A 88 -4.29 11.36 8.14
N PHE A 89 -4.78 11.63 6.93
CA PHE A 89 -4.85 12.95 6.35
C PHE A 89 -6.28 13.27 5.94
N LEU A 90 -6.68 14.53 6.17
CA LEU A 90 -7.93 15.09 5.71
C LEU A 90 -7.60 16.35 4.90
N ASN A 91 -8.00 16.39 3.63
CA ASN A 91 -7.68 17.50 2.71
C ASN A 91 -6.17 17.82 2.66
N GLY A 92 -5.31 16.79 2.73
CA GLY A 92 -3.85 16.93 2.74
C GLY A 92 -3.23 17.33 4.08
N LEU A 93 -4.04 17.67 5.09
CA LEU A 93 -3.55 17.99 6.44
C LEU A 93 -3.43 16.71 7.28
N HIS A 94 -2.29 16.51 7.92
CA HIS A 94 -2.09 15.42 8.87
C HIS A 94 -2.94 15.65 10.13
N VAL A 95 -3.92 14.78 10.37
CA VAL A 95 -4.86 14.92 11.50
C VAL A 95 -4.58 13.96 12.64
N TRP A 96 -3.99 12.80 12.34
CA TRP A 96 -3.68 11.77 13.33
C TRP A 96 -2.61 10.83 12.79
N GLY A 97 -1.76 10.30 13.68
CA GLY A 97 -0.83 9.25 13.32
C GLY A 97 -0.35 8.47 14.54
N VAL A 98 0.09 7.24 14.30
CA VAL A 98 0.66 6.35 15.32
C VAL A 98 1.80 5.55 14.72
N ASP A 99 2.85 5.37 15.50
CA ASP A 99 3.96 4.48 15.19
C ASP A 99 3.90 3.29 16.15
N GLU A 100 3.89 2.08 15.61
CA GLU A 100 3.75 0.84 16.37
C GLU A 100 4.85 -0.16 15.99
N PRO A 101 5.64 -0.64 16.96
CA PRO A 101 6.51 -1.78 16.73
C PRO A 101 5.68 -3.06 16.63
N LEU A 102 5.75 -3.72 15.48
CA LEU A 102 5.08 -5.01 15.23
C LEU A 102 5.99 -6.17 15.63
N CYS A 103 7.30 -6.04 15.43
CA CYS A 103 8.30 -7.02 15.84
C CYS A 103 9.41 -6.34 16.65
N LEU A 104 9.71 -6.91 17.83
CA LEU A 104 10.82 -6.51 18.69
C LEU A 104 11.62 -7.76 19.10
N PRO A 105 12.93 -7.65 19.38
CA PRO A 105 13.78 -8.81 19.64
C PRO A 105 13.34 -9.68 20.83
N GLN A 106 12.68 -9.09 21.83
CA GLN A 106 12.29 -9.78 23.07
C GLN A 106 10.77 -10.04 23.17
N PHE A 107 9.97 -9.40 22.32
CA PHE A 107 8.50 -9.47 22.37
C PHE A 107 7.89 -9.41 20.97
N PRO A 108 8.00 -10.48 20.17
CA PRO A 108 7.34 -10.53 18.87
C PRO A 108 5.82 -10.58 19.06
N ARG A 109 5.10 -9.55 18.58
CA ARG A 109 3.63 -9.52 18.66
C ARG A 109 2.97 -10.44 17.63
N PHE A 110 3.67 -10.72 16.53
CA PHE A 110 3.15 -11.51 15.41
C PHE A 110 4.05 -12.71 15.12
N THR A 111 3.46 -13.78 14.60
CA THR A 111 4.15 -15.02 14.24
C THR A 111 5.13 -14.87 13.08
N PHE A 112 4.97 -13.82 12.25
CA PHE A 112 5.86 -13.54 11.13
C PHE A 112 7.17 -12.84 11.55
N CYS A 113 7.34 -12.46 12.82
CA CYS A 113 8.58 -11.82 13.27
C CYS A 113 9.78 -12.76 13.12
N GLY A 114 10.89 -12.25 12.59
CA GLY A 114 12.09 -13.04 12.27
C GLY A 114 12.07 -13.70 10.89
N SER A 115 11.01 -13.48 10.11
CA SER A 115 10.95 -13.96 8.72
C SER A 115 12.05 -13.34 7.86
N ARG A 116 12.50 -14.11 6.89
CA ARG A 116 13.64 -13.84 6.01
C ARG A 116 13.17 -13.27 4.68
N ARG A 117 14.09 -12.55 4.03
CA ARG A 117 13.91 -12.11 2.64
C ARG A 117 13.48 -13.28 1.73
N GLY A 118 12.45 -13.02 0.92
CA GLY A 118 11.88 -13.97 -0.04
C GLY A 118 10.66 -14.73 0.49
N GLU A 119 10.44 -14.75 1.80
CA GLU A 119 9.26 -15.41 2.38
C GLU A 119 7.98 -14.61 2.12
N MET A 120 6.87 -15.32 1.93
CA MET A 120 5.55 -14.71 1.82
C MET A 120 4.94 -14.57 3.20
N ILE A 121 4.58 -13.34 3.57
CA ILE A 121 3.86 -13.05 4.80
C ILE A 121 2.38 -12.99 4.49
N THR A 122 1.58 -13.63 5.35
CA THR A 122 0.13 -13.50 5.35
C THR A 122 -0.33 -13.43 6.78
N PHE A 123 -1.14 -12.43 7.11
CA PHE A 123 -1.73 -12.32 8.44
C PHE A 123 -3.12 -11.73 8.38
N GLU A 124 -3.90 -12.07 9.40
CA GLU A 124 -5.26 -11.59 9.58
C GLU A 124 -5.38 -10.87 10.92
N MET A 125 -6.09 -9.76 10.95
CA MET A 125 -6.36 -8.99 12.17
C MET A 125 -7.82 -8.57 12.23
N LEU A 126 -8.46 -8.82 13.36
CA LEU A 126 -9.81 -8.32 13.63
C LEU A 126 -9.71 -6.87 14.09
N ILE A 127 -10.31 -5.95 13.34
CA ILE A 127 -10.39 -4.54 13.70
C ILE A 127 -11.84 -4.14 13.97
N LYS A 128 -12.00 -3.27 14.98
CA LYS A 128 -13.23 -2.52 15.23
C LYS A 128 -12.89 -1.24 15.96
N SER A 129 -13.48 -0.12 15.56
CA SER A 129 -13.39 1.12 16.32
C SER A 129 -14.22 1.00 17.59
N LYS A 130 -13.70 1.54 18.70
CA LYS A 130 -14.51 1.76 19.93
C LYS A 130 -15.30 3.06 19.86
N VAL A 131 -15.03 3.90 18.85
CA VAL A 131 -15.59 5.22 18.70
C VAL A 131 -16.60 5.20 17.57
N ASP A 132 -17.86 5.47 17.91
CA ASP A 132 -18.97 5.61 16.96
C ASP A 132 -19.07 7.07 16.49
N LEU A 133 -18.18 7.46 15.57
CA LEU A 133 -18.22 8.77 14.93
C LEU A 133 -18.90 8.64 13.56
N PRO A 134 -19.94 9.43 13.26
CA PRO A 134 -20.48 9.51 11.92
C PRO A 134 -19.51 10.28 11.02
N LEU A 135 -18.53 9.57 10.45
CA LEU A 135 -17.62 10.14 9.47
C LEU A 135 -18.35 10.31 8.13
N LYS A 136 -18.04 11.41 7.44
CA LYS A 136 -18.47 11.68 6.07
C LYS A 136 -17.32 12.32 5.30
N GLY A 137 -17.22 11.98 4.02
CA GLY A 137 -16.17 12.48 3.13
C GLY A 137 -14.99 11.53 2.99
N ASP A 138 -13.94 12.05 2.37
CA ASP A 138 -12.75 11.29 1.98
C ASP A 138 -11.60 11.54 2.93
N PHE A 139 -10.98 10.44 3.38
CA PHE A 139 -9.80 10.45 4.23
C PHE A 139 -8.69 9.67 3.55
N ASN A 140 -7.46 10.18 3.60
CA ASN A 140 -6.30 9.47 3.10
C ASN A 140 -5.56 8.81 4.27
N LEU A 141 -5.28 7.53 4.16
CA LEU A 141 -4.53 6.75 5.13
C LEU A 141 -3.22 6.29 4.47
N MET A 142 -2.09 6.65 5.07
CA MET A 142 -0.79 6.16 4.68
C MET A 142 -0.33 5.13 5.72
N VAL A 143 0.01 3.93 5.27
CA VAL A 143 0.63 2.88 6.10
C VAL A 143 2.01 2.62 5.53
N HIS A 144 3.04 2.75 6.36
CA HIS A 144 4.42 2.58 5.96
C HIS A 144 5.16 1.71 6.98
N GLY A 145 5.78 0.62 6.52
CA GLY A 145 6.49 -0.32 7.35
C GLY A 145 7.97 -0.40 7.00
N ILE A 146 8.85 -0.37 8.00
CA ILE A 146 10.31 -0.49 7.86
C ILE A 146 10.90 -1.55 8.80
N ASN A 147 12.03 -2.14 8.42
CA ASN A 147 12.77 -3.07 9.27
C ASN A 147 13.83 -2.37 10.15
N GLN A 148 14.61 -3.15 10.90
CA GLN A 148 15.69 -2.66 11.77
C GLN A 148 16.74 -1.79 11.06
N ASP A 149 16.96 -2.00 9.76
CA ASP A 149 17.96 -1.27 8.97
C ASP A 149 17.38 -0.04 8.26
N GLY A 150 16.10 0.26 8.49
CA GLY A 150 15.38 1.36 7.83
C GLY A 150 14.93 1.04 6.40
N PHE A 151 15.04 -0.21 5.94
CA PHE A 151 14.51 -0.59 4.64
C PHE A 151 12.98 -0.65 4.68
N GLN A 152 12.34 -0.07 3.67
CA GLN A 152 10.91 -0.20 3.45
C GLN A 152 10.55 -1.66 3.14
N ILE A 153 9.58 -2.16 3.89
CA ILE A 153 9.04 -3.52 3.76
C ILE A 153 7.69 -3.51 3.05
N ALA A 154 6.86 -2.52 3.36
CA ALA A 154 5.56 -2.31 2.73
C ALA A 154 5.17 -0.83 2.82
N CYS A 155 4.48 -0.32 1.79
CA CYS A 155 3.95 1.03 1.77
C CYS A 155 2.60 1.02 1.05
N VAL A 156 1.57 1.57 1.70
CA VAL A 156 0.21 1.64 1.16
C VAL A 156 -0.36 3.04 1.35
N ASN A 157 -0.85 3.62 0.27
CA ASN A 157 -1.70 4.80 0.28
C ASN A 157 -3.14 4.38 0.02
N ALA A 158 -3.98 4.49 1.03
CA ALA A 158 -5.39 4.17 0.98
C ALA A 158 -6.27 5.43 1.04
N THR A 159 -7.45 5.32 0.46
CA THR A 159 -8.53 6.32 0.56
C THR A 159 -9.74 5.63 1.16
N LEU A 160 -10.29 6.24 2.21
CA LEU A 160 -11.52 5.83 2.88
C LEU A 160 -12.60 6.87 2.58
N SER A 161 -13.64 6.47 1.87
CA SER A 161 -14.77 7.33 1.48
C SER A 161 -16.03 6.93 2.23
N PHE A 162 -16.55 7.82 3.07
CA PHE A 162 -17.75 7.60 3.89
C PHE A 162 -18.96 8.40 3.39
N TRP A 163 -20.14 7.75 3.29
CA TRP A 163 -21.37 8.28 2.66
C TRP A 163 -22.61 8.32 3.58
#